data_AF-A0A853ELQ3-F1
#
_entry.id   AF-A0A853ELQ3-F1
#
_cell.length_a   1.000
_cell.length_b   1.000
_cell.length_c   1.000
_cell.angle_alpha   90.00
_cell.angle_beta   90.00
_cell.angle_gamma   90.00
#
_symmetry.space_group_name_H-M   'P 1'
#
loop_
_entity.id
_entity.type
_entity.pdbx_description
1 polymer ?
#
loop_
_entity_poly.entity_id
_entity_poly.type
_entity_poly.pdbx_seq_one_letter_code
_entity_poly.pdbx_strand_id
1 'polypeptide(L)'
;MRRSAVERQIDVLGEALNRVRRADPDVSSAIEDADRIIGMRNIIVHEYGSVDYLLVWQSVTRRVSALAALLASLLEEHGQDSTQ
;
A
#
# COMPACT_ATOMS: atom_id res chain seq x y z
N MET A 1 21.59 -4.07 -5.91
CA MET A 1 20.74 -4.84 -4.97
C MET A 1 19.67 -3.99 -4.25
N ARG A 2 19.91 -2.73 -3.84
CA ARG A 2 18.89 -1.94 -3.11
C ARG A 2 17.64 -1.58 -3.93
N ARG A 3 17.78 -1.35 -5.24
CA ARG A 3 16.66 -1.00 -6.13
C ARG A 3 15.62 -2.11 -6.26
N SER A 4 16.06 -3.34 -6.53
CA SER A 4 15.17 -4.50 -6.67
C SER A 4 14.42 -4.88 -5.39
N ALA A 5 15.01 -4.63 -4.22
CA ALA A 5 14.31 -4.85 -2.94
C ALA A 5 13.18 -3.83 -2.75
N VAL A 6 13.43 -2.56 -3.06
CA VAL A 6 12.41 -1.49 -2.98
C VAL A 6 11.29 -1.71 -4.00
N GLU A 7 11.63 -2.07 -5.23
CA GLU A 7 10.66 -2.42 -6.27
C GLU A 7 9.75 -3.56 -5.82
N ARG A 8 10.33 -4.64 -5.26
CA ARG A 8 9.58 -5.79 -4.77
C ARG A 8 8.61 -5.41 -3.64
N GLN A 9 9.03 -4.54 -2.72
CA GLN A 9 8.17 -4.10 -1.61
C GLN A 9 7.01 -3.23 -2.10
N ILE A 10 7.25 -2.34 -3.07
CA ILE A 10 6.18 -1.51 -3.64
C ILE A 10 5.20 -2.38 -4.44
N ASP A 11 5.69 -3.37 -5.16
CA ASP A 11 4.84 -4.32 -5.89
C ASP A 11 3.93 -5.12 -4.94
N VAL A 12 4.49 -5.65 -3.86
CA VAL A 12 3.72 -6.40 -2.84
C VAL A 12 2.67 -5.50 -2.18
N LEU A 13 3.04 -4.28 -1.80
CA LEU A 13 2.13 -3.34 -1.16
C LEU A 13 1.00 -2.90 -2.10
N GLY A 14 1.32 -2.53 -3.33
CA GLY A 14 0.32 -2.11 -4.32
C GLY A 14 -0.64 -3.23 -4.69
N GLU A 15 -0.15 -4.47 -4.79
CA GLU A 15 -0.99 -5.64 -5.05
C GLU A 15 -1.92 -5.94 -3.86
N ALA A 16 -1.43 -5.84 -2.62
CA ALA A 16 -2.25 -6.03 -1.42
C ALA A 16 -3.38 -4.99 -1.34
N LEU A 17 -3.07 -3.70 -1.54
CA LEU A 17 -4.08 -2.64 -1.53
C LEU A 17 -5.09 -2.78 -2.66
N ASN A 18 -4.67 -3.21 -3.85
CA ASN A 18 -5.59 -3.44 -4.95
C ASN A 18 -6.55 -4.62 -4.67
N ARG A 19 -6.13 -5.62 -3.88
CA ARG A 19 -7.02 -6.69 -3.41
C ARG A 19 -8.01 -6.18 -2.37
N VAL A 20 -7.56 -5.40 -1.39
CA VAL A 20 -8.43 -4.76 -0.40
C VAL A 20 -9.49 -3.92 -1.11
N ARG A 21 -9.10 -3.06 -2.05
CA ARG A 21 -10.03 -2.26 -2.86
C ARG A 21 -11.11 -3.07 -3.60
N ARG A 22 -10.78 -4.28 -4.05
CA ARG A 22 -11.72 -5.16 -4.76
C ARG A 22 -12.62 -5.95 -3.81
N ALA A 23 -12.10 -6.32 -2.65
CA ALA A 23 -12.81 -7.14 -1.67
C ALA A 23 -13.71 -6.28 -0.78
N ASP A 24 -13.23 -5.11 -0.37
CA ASP A 24 -13.88 -4.19 0.54
C ASP A 24 -13.55 -2.72 0.17
N PRO A 25 -14.38 -2.11 -0.69
CA PRO A 25 -14.20 -0.72 -1.11
C PRO A 25 -14.28 0.29 0.04
N ASP A 26 -15.06 -0.01 1.08
CA ASP A 26 -15.27 0.88 2.23
C ASP A 26 -14.00 0.92 3.08
N VAL A 27 -13.41 -0.24 3.38
CA VAL A 27 -12.09 -0.33 4.04
C VAL A 27 -10.99 0.30 3.19
N SER A 28 -11.05 0.13 1.87
CA SER A 28 -10.08 0.80 0.98
C SER A 28 -10.22 2.32 0.98
N SER A 29 -11.43 2.85 1.16
CA SER A 29 -11.67 4.30 1.22
C SER A 29 -11.17 4.93 2.53
N ALA A 30 -11.11 4.14 3.62
CA ALA A 30 -10.50 4.55 4.88
C ALA A 30 -8.97 4.70 4.78
N ILE A 31 -8.34 4.10 3.76
CA ILE A 31 -6.92 4.24 3.48
C ILE A 31 -6.72 5.41 2.49
N GLU A 32 -6.55 6.61 3.02
CA GLU A 32 -6.46 7.87 2.26
C GLU A 32 -5.42 7.84 1.11
N ASP A 33 -4.33 7.09 1.27
CA ASP A 33 -3.26 6.96 0.28
C ASP A 33 -3.37 5.73 -0.64
N ALA A 34 -4.42 4.90 -0.54
CA ALA A 34 -4.49 3.61 -1.23
C ALA A 34 -4.39 3.74 -2.76
N ASP A 35 -5.19 4.61 -3.37
CA ASP A 35 -5.16 4.82 -4.83
C ASP A 35 -3.83 5.40 -5.30
N ARG A 36 -3.19 6.23 -4.47
CA ARG A 36 -1.85 6.79 -4.76
C ARG A 36 -0.80 5.69 -4.78
N ILE A 37 -0.85 4.75 -3.85
CA ILE A 37 0.08 3.61 -3.78
C ILE A 37 -0.16 2.63 -4.94
N ILE A 38 -1.42 2.34 -5.28
CA ILE A 38 -1.77 1.48 -6.42
C ILE A 38 -1.33 2.12 -7.75
N GLY A 39 -1.59 3.42 -7.95
CA GLY A 39 -1.15 4.16 -9.12
C GLY A 39 0.37 4.16 -9.27
N MET A 40 1.09 4.29 -8.17
CA MET A 40 2.55 4.24 -8.14
C MET A 40 3.12 2.88 -8.53
N ARG A 41 2.50 1.78 -8.09
CA ARG A 41 2.83 0.42 -8.56
C ARG A 41 2.64 0.30 -10.07
N ASN A 42 1.56 0.85 -10.62
CA ASN A 42 1.31 0.81 -12.06
C ASN A 42 2.39 1.58 -12.84
N ILE A 43 2.82 2.74 -12.34
CA ILE A 43 3.89 3.55 -12.92
C ILE A 43 5.24 2.83 -12.86
N ILE A 44 5.60 2.22 -11.73
CA ILE A 44 6.87 1.47 -11.57
C ILE A 44 6.94 0.29 -12.54
N VAL A 45 5.84 -0.43 -12.73
CA VAL A 45 5.76 -1.57 -13.65
C VAL A 45 5.82 -1.13 -15.12
N HIS A 46 5.28 0.04 -15.47
CA HIS A 46 5.17 0.47 -16.87
C HIS A 46 6.29 1.41 -17.35
N GLU A 47 6.79 2.32 -16.52
CA GLU A 47 7.69 3.38 -17.02
C GLU A 47 9.18 3.11 -16.81
N TYR A 48 9.61 2.27 -15.85
CA TYR A 48 10.99 1.80 -15.56
C TYR A 48 12.19 2.80 -15.61
N GLY A 49 12.02 4.06 -16.02
CA GLY A 49 13.10 4.89 -16.55
C GLY A 49 13.09 6.37 -16.14
N SER A 50 11.95 6.95 -15.79
CA SER A 50 11.81 8.40 -15.50
C SER A 50 11.51 8.72 -14.02
N VAL A 51 11.13 7.72 -13.23
CA VAL A 51 10.57 7.91 -11.89
C VAL A 51 11.69 7.94 -10.85
N ASP A 52 11.68 8.97 -9.98
CA ASP A 52 12.57 9.01 -8.82
C ASP A 52 12.06 8.05 -7.73
N TYR A 53 12.60 6.83 -7.76
CA TYR A 53 12.32 5.76 -6.82
C TYR A 53 12.65 6.13 -5.37
N LEU A 54 13.58 7.06 -5.13
CA LEU A 54 13.92 7.51 -3.78
C LEU A 54 12.82 8.42 -3.25
N LEU A 55 12.30 9.32 -4.09
CA LEU A 55 11.20 10.22 -3.73
C LEU A 55 9.89 9.46 -3.51
N VAL A 56 9.64 8.46 -4.35
CA VAL A 56 8.57 7.47 -4.18
C VAL A 56 8.74 6.73 -2.85
N TRP A 57 9.91 6.13 -2.61
CA TRP A 57 10.17 5.40 -1.38
C TRP A 57 9.99 6.26 -0.14
N GLN A 58 10.54 7.49 -0.12
CA GLN A 58 10.39 8.42 1.01
C GLN A 58 8.93 8.82 1.25
N SER A 59 8.16 9.01 0.17
CA SER A 59 6.73 9.31 0.26
C SER A 59 5.96 8.13 0.86
N VAL A 60 6.32 6.90 0.50
CA VAL A 60 5.72 5.68 1.05
C VAL A 60 6.19 5.47 2.49
N THR A 61 7.49 5.44 2.78
CA THR A 61 8.03 5.14 4.11
C THR A 61 7.61 6.14 5.19
N ARG A 62 7.46 7.42 4.87
CA ARG A 62 6.92 8.41 5.83
C ARG A 62 5.47 8.10 6.23
N ARG A 63 4.73 7.40 5.36
CA ARG A 63 3.31 7.06 5.54
C ARG A 63 3.10 5.59 5.91
N VAL A 64 4.11 4.73 5.74
CA VAL A 64 4.06 3.31 6.11
C VAL A 64 3.75 3.13 7.58
N SER A 65 4.31 3.96 8.47
CA SER A 65 4.03 3.87 9.90
C SER A 65 2.55 4.16 10.22
N ALA A 66 1.99 5.18 9.57
CA ALA A 66 0.57 5.53 9.73
C ALA A 66 -0.33 4.47 9.09
N LEU A 67 0.04 3.97 7.91
CA LEU A 67 -0.67 2.88 7.24
C LEU A 67 -0.64 1.60 8.06
N ALA A 68 0.50 1.24 8.65
CA ALA A 68 0.63 0.06 9.50
C ALA A 68 -0.24 0.17 10.76
N ALA A 69 -0.28 1.35 11.39
CA ALA A 69 -1.15 1.60 12.54
C ALA A 69 -2.64 1.48 12.17
N LEU A 70 -3.03 2.05 11.03
CA LEU A 70 -4.41 1.97 10.51
C LEU A 70 -4.80 0.55 10.11
N LEU A 71 -3.90 -0.21 9.48
CA LEU A 71 -4.14 -1.62 9.19
C LEU A 71 -4.24 -2.47 10.46
N ALA A 72 -3.44 -2.15 11.48
CA ALA A 72 -3.53 -2.82 12.77
C ALA A 72 -4.88 -2.58 13.45
N SER A 73 -5.38 -1.33 13.44
CA SER A 73 -6.70 -1.03 14.01
C SER A 73 -7.84 -1.73 13.25
N LEU A 74 -7.79 -1.74 11.91
CA LEU A 74 -8.78 -2.45 11.10
C LEU A 74 -8.77 -3.97 11.35
N LEU A 75 -7.59 -4.56 11.56
CA LEU A 75 -7.47 -5.98 11.91
C LEU A 75 -8.02 -6.27 13.31
N GLU A 76 -7.83 -5.35 14.27
CA GLU A 76 -8.43 -5.47 15.60
C GLU A 76 -9.96 -5.38 15.51
N GLU A 77 -10.51 -4.43 14.75
CA GLU A 77 -11.95 -4.25 14.56
C GLU A 77 -12.61 -5.51 13.95
N HIS A 78 -12.03 -6.10 12.90
CA HIS A 78 -12.57 -7.33 12.29
C HIS A 78 -12.23 -8.62 13.03
N GLY A 79 -11.22 -8.61 13.92
CA GLY A 79 -10.90 -9.74 14.79
C GLY A 79 -11.91 -9.94 15.93
N GLN A 80 -12.62 -8.89 16.34
CA GLN A 80 -13.65 -8.96 17.39
C GLN A 80 -15.00 -9.48 16.87
N ASP A 81 -15.27 -9.37 15.56
CA ASP A 81 -16.54 -9.85 14.95
C ASP A 81 -16.65 -11.37 14.82
N SER A 82 -15.56 -12.12 15.06
CA SER A 82 -15.56 -13.60 14.98
C SER A 82 -16.01 -14.30 16.27
N THR A 83 -16.42 -13.56 17.31
CA THR A 83 -16.80 -14.11 18.64
C THR A 83 -18.31 -13.99 18.96
N GLN A 84 -19.17 -13.65 17.99
CA GLN A 84 -20.61 -13.66 18.20
C GLN A 84 -21.31 -14.81 17.46
#